data_AF-W1W8D0-F1
#
_entry.id   AF-W1W8D0-F1
#
_cell.length_a   1.000
_cell.length_b   1.000
_cell.length_c   1.000
_cell.angle_alpha   90.00
_cell.angle_beta   90.00
_cell.angle_gamma   90.00
#
_symmetry.space_group_name_H-M   'P 1'
#
loop_
_entity.id
_entity.type
_entity.pdbx_description
1 polymer ?
#
loop_
_entity_poly.entity_id
_entity_poly.type
_entity_poly.pdbx_seq_one_letter_code
_entity_poly.pdbx_strand_id
1 'polypeptide(L)' 'MAEHFMELLCPAGNMDKLKMAIRYGADAVYCAGKRFGLRAGNSNFSDEELKEAVEFVHAHGKKLHVTCNIIPHNE' A
#
# COMPACT_ATOMS: atom_id res chain seq x y z
N MET A 1 5.38 17.43 -7.06
CA MET A 1 5.86 16.59 -5.95
C MET A 1 7.07 17.29 -5.36
N ALA A 2 7.27 17.24 -4.04
CA ALA A 2 8.49 17.79 -3.45
C ALA A 2 9.66 16.89 -3.85
N GLU A 3 10.71 17.46 -4.46
CA GLU A 3 11.95 16.75 -4.75
C GLU A 3 12.70 16.58 -3.43
N HIS A 4 12.65 15.38 -2.85
CA HIS A 4 13.44 15.00 -1.69
C HIS A 4 14.50 14.00 -2.13
N PHE A 5 15.72 14.13 -1.60
CA PHE A 5 16.84 13.22 -1.91
C PHE A 5 16.52 11.76 -1.52
N MET A 6 15.60 11.55 -0.59
CA MET A 6 15.14 10.25 -0.11
C MET A 6 13.62 10.17 -0.11
N GLU A 7 13.09 8.98 -0.40
CA GLU A 7 11.66 8.65 -0.34
C GLU A 7 11.35 7.95 1.00
N LEU A 8 10.41 8.49 1.79
CA LEU A 8 9.88 7.80 2.96
C LEU A 8 8.78 6.81 2.55
N LEU A 9 9.15 5.53 2.45
CA LEU A 9 8.24 4.42 2.16
C LEU A 9 7.74 3.74 3.45
N CYS A 10 6.44 3.81 3.72
CA CYS A 10 5.82 3.25 4.93
C CYS A 10 4.98 1.98 4.65
N PRO A 11 4.99 0.97 5.55
CA PRO A 11 4.08 -0.17 5.47
C PRO A 11 2.65 0.22 5.80
N ALA A 12 1.69 -0.28 5.02
CA ALA A 12 0.26 -0.15 5.29
C ALA A 12 -0.41 -1.53 5.30
N GLY A 13 -0.77 -1.99 6.50
CA GLY A 13 -1.45 -3.27 6.70
C GLY A 13 -2.97 -3.18 6.84
N ASN A 14 -3.56 -1.99 6.69
CA ASN A 14 -5.00 -1.73 6.56
C ASN A 14 -5.21 -0.25 6.16
N MET A 15 -6.46 0.13 5.88
CA MET A 15 -6.80 1.48 5.44
C MET A 15 -6.45 2.58 6.45
N ASP A 16 -6.62 2.31 7.76
CA ASP A 16 -6.30 3.30 8.80
C ASP A 16 -4.80 3.62 8.85
N LYS A 17 -3.96 2.58 8.80
CA LYS A 17 -2.50 2.73 8.77
C LYS A 17 -2.04 3.43 7.49
N LEU A 18 -2.67 3.14 6.35
CA LEU A 18 -2.41 3.83 5.09
C LEU A 18 -2.71 5.33 5.21
N LYS A 19 -3.92 5.67 5.66
CA LYS A 19 -4.35 7.06 5.83
C LYS A 19 -3.44 7.81 6.82
N MET A 20 -3.03 7.14 7.90
CA MET A 20 -2.08 7.70 8.86
C MET A 20 -0.70 7.95 8.23
N ALA A 21 -0.10 6.98 7.54
CA ALA A 21 1.20 7.15 6.91
C ALA A 21 1.23 8.36 5.94
N ILE A 22 0.22 8.47 5.08
CA ILE A 22 0.10 9.57 4.11
C ILE A 22 -0.08 10.92 4.81
N ARG A 23 -0.98 11.01 5.79
CA ARG A 23 -1.26 12.28 6.50
C ARG A 23 -0.07 12.78 7.32
N TYR A 24 0.79 11.88 7.78
CA TYR A 24 1.95 12.21 8.63
C TYR A 24 3.27 12.29 7.84
N GLY A 25 3.21 12.32 6.51
CA GLY A 25 4.35 12.73 5.69
C GLY A 25 5.08 11.61 4.95
N ALA A 26 4.52 10.39 4.88
CA ALA A 26 5.07 9.39 3.96
C ALA A 26 5.02 9.89 2.51
N ASP A 27 6.08 9.59 1.75
CA ASP A 27 6.14 9.88 0.32
C ASP A 27 5.48 8.76 -0.50
N ALA A 28 5.59 7.55 0.01
CA ALA A 28 4.98 6.36 -0.55
C ALA A 28 4.50 5.41 0.55
N VAL A 29 3.53 4.57 0.20
CA VAL A 29 3.10 3.45 1.05
C VAL A 29 3.17 2.14 0.26
N TYR A 30 3.40 1.03 0.94
CA TYR A 30 3.21 -0.29 0.36
C TYR A 30 2.16 -1.11 1.11
N CYS A 31 1.34 -1.84 0.36
CA CYS A 31 0.31 -2.72 0.90
C CYS A 31 0.24 -4.03 0.08
N ALA A 32 -0.62 -4.94 0.50
CA ALA A 32 -0.90 -6.19 -0.19
C ALA A 32 -2.40 -6.37 -0.37
N GLY A 33 -2.80 -6.91 -1.52
CA GLY A 33 -4.15 -7.44 -1.72
C GLY A 33 -4.31 -8.81 -1.05
N LYS A 34 -5.54 -9.31 -1.00
CA LYS A 34 -5.83 -10.69 -0.55
C LYS A 34 -5.12 -11.75 -1.40
N ARG A 35 -4.82 -11.42 -2.67
CA ARG A 35 -4.04 -12.26 -3.59
C ARG A 35 -2.59 -11.75 -3.65
N PHE A 36 -1.67 -12.66 -3.91
CA PHE A 36 -0.26 -12.35 -4.20
C PHE A 36 0.59 -11.76 -3.06
N GLY A 37 0.06 -11.64 -1.83
CA GLY A 37 0.83 -11.29 -0.63
C GLY A 37 1.29 -12.50 0.19
N LEU A 38 2.55 -12.52 0.67
CA LEU A 38 3.08 -13.58 1.56
C LEU A 38 2.35 -13.68 2.90
N ARG A 39 1.82 -12.56 3.38
CA ARG A 39 0.98 -12.48 4.57
C ARG A 39 -0.50 -12.41 4.19
N ALA A 40 -0.91 -13.20 3.20
CA ALA A 40 -2.32 -13.39 2.84
C ALA A 40 -3.09 -14.03 4.00
N GLY A 41 -3.35 -13.23 5.03
CA GLY A 41 -4.29 -13.47 6.12
C GLY A 41 -5.36 -12.39 6.12
N ASN A 42 -6.24 -12.41 7.13
CA ASN A 42 -7.40 -11.51 7.25
C ASN A 42 -7.12 -10.00 7.26
N SER A 43 -5.86 -9.56 7.29
CA SER A 43 -5.49 -8.15 7.33
C SER A 43 -5.12 -7.52 5.98
N ASN A 44 -5.19 -8.24 4.85
CA ASN A 44 -4.91 -7.63 3.54
C ASN A 44 -6.14 -6.94 2.94
N PHE A 45 -5.90 -5.98 2.05
CA PHE A 45 -6.93 -5.18 1.39
C PHE A 45 -7.75 -6.03 0.41
N SER A 46 -9.07 -5.86 0.41
CA SER A 46 -9.93 -6.30 -0.70
C SER A 46 -9.63 -5.52 -1.99
N ASP A 47 -10.18 -5.96 -3.11
CA ASP A 47 -10.01 -5.26 -4.39
C ASP A 47 -10.67 -3.86 -4.33
N GLU A 48 -11.80 -3.74 -3.62
CA GLU A 48 -12.48 -2.47 -3.35
C GLU A 48 -11.66 -1.56 -2.45
N GLU A 49 -11.09 -2.09 -1.37
CA GLU A 49 -10.21 -1.32 -0.47
C GLU A 49 -8.91 -0.91 -1.17
N LEU A 50 -8.35 -1.74 -2.06
CA LEU A 50 -7.20 -1.39 -2.89
C LEU A 50 -7.53 -0.22 -3.82
N LYS A 51 -8.71 -0.24 -4.44
CA LYS A 51 -9.17 0.87 -5.28
C LYS A 51 -9.29 2.17 -4.47
N GLU A 52 -9.94 2.12 -3.30
CA GLU A 52 -10.03 3.27 -2.39
C GLU A 52 -8.63 3.76 -1.97
N ALA A 53 -7.72 2.84 -1.66
CA ALA A 53 -6.37 3.15 -1.26
C ALA A 53 -5.59 3.89 -2.35
N VAL A 54 -5.67 3.42 -3.60
CA VAL A 54 -5.03 4.05 -4.76
C VAL A 54 -5.58 5.46 -4.98
N GLU A 55 -6.91 5.61 -4.97
CA GLU A 55 -7.56 6.92 -5.14
C GLU A 55 -7.14 7.89 -4.02
N PHE A 56 -7.15 7.44 -2.77
CA PHE A 56 -6.74 8.25 -1.63
C PHE A 56 -5.28 8.69 -1.72
N VAL A 57 -4.35 7.76 -1.98
CA VAL A 57 -2.91 8.06 -2.02
C VAL A 57 -2.57 9.02 -3.17
N HIS A 58 -3.13 8.78 -4.35
CA HIS A 58 -2.90 9.65 -5.51
C HIS A 58 -3.53 11.05 -5.33
N ALA A 59 -4.69 11.16 -4.66
CA ALA A 59 -5.28 12.46 -4.33
C ALA A 59 -4.37 13.32 -3.42
N HIS A 60 -3.46 12.70 -2.67
CA HIS A 60 -2.45 13.39 -1.84
C HIS A 60 -1.11 13.61 -2.58
N GLY A 61 -1.02 13.26 -3.86
CA GLY A 61 0.21 13.38 -4.65
C GLY A 61 1.34 12.46 -4.17
N LYS A 62 0.99 11.34 -3.53
CA LYS A 62 1.91 10.31 -3.00
C LYS A 62 1.82 9.03 -3.84
N LYS A 63 2.70 8.06 -3.58
CA LYS A 63 2.75 6.78 -4.35
C LYS A 63 2.24 5.60 -3.54
N LEU A 64 1.61 4.64 -4.21
CA LEU A 64 1.23 3.35 -3.62
C LEU A 64 1.94 2.20 -4.35
N HIS A 65 2.57 1.31 -3.60
CA HIS A 65 3.19 0.09 -4.11
C HIS A 65 2.39 -1.13 -3.67
N VAL A 66 1.91 -1.91 -4.65
CA VAL A 66 1.27 -3.19 -4.36
C VAL A 66 2.34 -4.28 -4.33
N THR A 67 2.42 -4.99 -3.22
CA THR A 67 3.34 -6.11 -3.07
C THR A 67 2.78 -7.36 -3.75
N CYS A 68 3.59 -7.93 -4.66
CA CYS A 68 3.34 -9.22 -5.31
C CYS A 68 4.52 -10.14 -4.94
N ASN A 69 4.48 -10.72 -3.74
CA ASN A 69 5.63 -11.40 -3.15
C ASN A 69 5.37 -12.85 -2.75
N ILE A 70 4.23 -13.44 -3.09
CA ILE A 70 4.01 -14.88 -2.89
C ILE A 70 5.09 -15.73 -3.57
N ILE A 71 5.26 -16.96 -3.08
CA ILE A 71 5.95 -18.02 -3.81
C ILE A 71 4.87 -18.71 -4.68
N PRO A 72 4.87 -18.52 -6.01
CA PRO A 72 3.86 -19.13 -6.87
C PRO A 72 4.09 -20.65 -6.94
N HIS A 73 3.00 -21.42 -6.91
CA HIS A 73 3.01 -22.85 -7.21
C HIS A 73 1.91 -23.16 -8.24
N ASN A 74 2.13 -24.16 -9.08
CA ASN A 74 1.20 -24.58 -10.14
C ASN A 74 0.21 -25.67 -9.69
N GLU A 75 0.14 -25.93 -8.38
CA GLU A 75 -0.93 -26.75 -7.80
C GLU A 75 -2.27 -26.01 -7.85
#